data_AF-A0A838W4K0-F1
#
_entry.id   AF-A0A838W4K0-F1
#
_cell.length_a   1.000
_cell.length_b   1.000
_cell.length_c   1.000
_cell.angle_alpha   90.00
_cell.angle_beta   90.00
_cell.angle_gamma   90.00
#
_symmetry.space_group_name_H-M   'P 1'
#
loop_
_entity.id
_entity.type
_entity.pdbx_description
1 polymer ?
#
loop_
_entity_poly.entity_id
_entity_poly.type
_entity_poly.pdbx_seq_one_letter_code
_entity_poly.pdbx_strand_id
1 'polypeptide(L)'
;MSDFYGRLIELCGSIDFHKSNARIVNVDAVSKKFLIVKCKLEYVDNVLLSMYFTNYPIIILPISGTIKQLKKRIQEFLVYGDFLTDS
;
A
#
# COMPACT_ATOMS: atom_id res chain seq x y z
N MET A 1 -11.27 -3.92 -0.50
CA MET A 1 -10.02 -4.42 0.13
C MET A 1 -10.07 -5.88 0.60
N SER A 2 -11.25 -6.50 0.84
CA SER A 2 -11.32 -7.97 1.03
C SER A 2 -10.64 -8.74 -0.11
N ASP A 3 -10.72 -8.17 -1.33
CA ASP A 3 -10.07 -8.67 -2.54
C ASP A 3 -8.53 -8.74 -2.43
N PHE A 4 -7.86 -7.83 -1.72
CA PHE A 4 -6.39 -7.82 -1.63
C PHE A 4 -5.83 -9.10 -1.00
N TYR A 5 -6.39 -9.53 0.13
CA TYR A 5 -5.94 -10.77 0.77
C TYR A 5 -6.31 -12.00 -0.07
N GLY A 6 -7.45 -11.97 -0.75
CA GLY A 6 -7.83 -13.00 -1.72
C GLY A 6 -6.81 -13.14 -2.85
N ARG A 7 -6.44 -12.03 -3.50
CA ARG A 7 -5.42 -11.99 -4.55
C ARG A 7 -4.06 -12.44 -4.06
N LEU A 8 -3.65 -12.05 -2.86
CA LEU A 8 -2.38 -12.49 -2.29
C LEU A 8 -2.33 -14.01 -2.07
N ILE A 9 -3.42 -14.61 -1.59
CA ILE A 9 -3.53 -16.06 -1.44
C ILE A 9 -3.59 -16.75 -2.81
N GLU A 10 -4.34 -16.21 -3.76
CA GLU A 10 -4.51 -16.76 -5.11
C GLU A 10 -3.21 -16.78 -5.90
N LEU A 11 -2.44 -15.69 -5.84
CA LEU A 11 -1.22 -15.52 -6.64
C LEU A 11 0.02 -16.13 -5.99
N CYS A 12 0.12 -16.09 -4.65
CA CYS A 12 1.34 -16.48 -3.94
C CYS A 12 1.14 -17.70 -3.01
N GLY A 13 -0.09 -18.17 -2.83
CA GLY A 13 -0.43 -19.27 -1.93
C GLY A 13 -0.57 -18.83 -0.47
N SER A 14 -1.21 -19.70 0.32
CA SER A 14 -1.52 -19.43 1.74
C SER A 14 -0.26 -19.36 2.62
N ILE A 15 0.80 -20.11 2.27
CA ILE A 15 2.06 -20.11 3.04
C ILE A 15 2.70 -18.72 3.00
N ASP A 16 2.86 -18.15 1.80
CA ASP A 16 3.47 -16.83 1.62
C ASP A 16 2.57 -15.72 2.16
N PHE A 17 1.24 -15.86 2.00
CA PHE A 17 0.28 -14.97 2.66
C PHE A 17 0.56 -14.88 4.18
N HIS A 18 0.65 -16.02 4.88
CA HIS A 18 0.92 -16.03 6.31
C HIS A 18 2.33 -15.52 6.64
N LYS A 19 3.36 -15.93 5.89
CA LYS A 19 4.75 -15.50 6.14
C LYS A 19 4.97 -14.01 5.91
N SER A 20 4.27 -13.42 4.93
CA SER A 20 4.34 -11.99 4.59
C SER A 20 3.93 -11.08 5.74
N ASN A 21 3.06 -11.57 6.64
CA ASN A 21 2.41 -10.77 7.68
C ASN A 21 1.78 -9.48 7.08
N ALA A 22 1.26 -9.59 5.85
CA ALA A 22 0.64 -8.49 5.14
C ALA A 22 -0.64 -8.06 5.86
N ARG A 23 -0.73 -6.77 6.20
CA ARG A 23 -1.89 -6.20 6.87
C ARG A 23 -2.09 -4.76 6.51
N ILE A 24 -3.36 -4.38 6.43
CA ILE A 24 -3.78 -3.00 6.24
C ILE A 24 -3.65 -2.27 7.58
N VAL A 25 -2.84 -1.22 7.62
CA VAL A 25 -2.72 -0.29 8.74
C VAL A 25 -3.53 0.94 8.35
N ASN A 26 -4.69 1.11 8.96
CA ASN A 26 -5.59 2.20 8.63
C ASN A 26 -4.93 3.53 8.97
N VAL A 27 -4.83 4.44 7.99
CA VAL A 27 -4.37 5.81 8.23
C VAL A 27 -5.31 6.75 7.51
N ASP A 28 -5.94 7.56 8.35
CA ASP A 28 -6.81 8.68 8.05
C ASP A 28 -8.32 8.36 8.02
N ALA A 29 -8.95 8.55 9.19
CA ALA A 29 -10.40 8.51 9.34
C ALA A 29 -11.11 9.66 8.61
N VAL A 30 -10.39 10.72 8.25
CA VAL A 30 -10.96 11.98 7.73
C VAL A 30 -11.07 11.95 6.20
N SER A 31 -10.02 11.55 5.48
CA SER A 31 -10.04 11.59 4.00
C SER A 31 -10.42 10.26 3.33
N LYS A 32 -10.24 9.10 3.98
CA LYS A 32 -10.47 7.73 3.44
C LYS A 32 -9.76 7.44 2.08
N LYS A 33 -8.86 8.31 1.62
CA LYS A 33 -8.21 8.21 0.30
C LYS A 33 -6.90 7.44 0.34
N PHE A 34 -6.28 7.30 1.51
CA PHE A 34 -4.99 6.64 1.67
C PHE A 34 -5.12 5.37 2.50
N LEU A 35 -4.29 4.39 2.15
CA LEU A 35 -4.22 3.12 2.85
C LEU A 35 -2.76 2.70 2.94
N ILE A 36 -2.32 2.34 4.15
CA ILE A 36 -0.97 1.82 4.35
C ILE A 36 -1.06 0.31 4.42
N VAL A 37 -0.32 -0.37 3.54
CA VAL A 37 -0.10 -1.81 3.65
C VAL A 37 1.25 -2.04 4.32
N LYS A 38 1.26 -2.80 5.41
CA LYS A 38 2.48 -3.25 6.08
C LYS A 38 2.71 -4.72 5.75
N CYS A 39 3.94 -5.09 5.44
CA CYS A 39 4.39 -6.47 5.27
C CYS A 39 5.85 -6.61 5.71
N LYS A 40 6.37 -7.84 5.71
CA LYS A 40 7.81 -8.09 5.80
C LYS A 40 8.49 -7.72 4.48
N LEU A 41 9.71 -7.18 4.58
CA LEU A 41 10.48 -6.68 3.44
C LEU A 41 10.68 -7.74 2.33
N GLU A 42 10.96 -8.97 2.71
CA GLU A 42 11.17 -10.10 1.79
C GLU A 42 9.94 -10.50 0.96
N TYR A 43 8.74 -9.98 1.31
CA TYR A 43 7.49 -10.24 0.57
C TYR A 43 6.90 -8.97 -0.05
N VAL A 44 7.68 -7.88 -0.16
CA VAL A 44 7.19 -6.64 -0.78
C VAL A 44 6.71 -6.90 -2.21
N ASP A 45 7.45 -7.68 -3.00
CA ASP A 45 7.10 -7.97 -4.40
C ASP A 45 5.76 -8.72 -4.51
N ASN A 46 5.55 -9.74 -3.67
CA ASN A 46 4.28 -10.48 -3.62
C ASN A 46 3.10 -9.57 -3.27
N VAL A 47 3.30 -8.64 -2.32
CA VAL A 47 2.27 -7.68 -1.92
C VAL A 47 1.98 -6.69 -3.05
N LEU A 48 3.00 -6.14 -3.71
CA LEU A 48 2.83 -5.20 -4.82
C LEU A 48 2.13 -5.86 -6.00
N LEU A 49 2.54 -7.08 -6.36
CA LEU A 49 1.90 -7.88 -7.42
C LEU A 49 0.42 -8.09 -7.10
N SER A 50 0.10 -8.49 -5.87
CA SER A 50 -1.27 -8.74 -5.44
C SER A 50 -2.12 -7.45 -5.41
N MET A 51 -1.52 -6.31 -5.08
CA MET A 51 -2.17 -5.01 -5.15
C MET A 51 -2.51 -4.62 -6.59
N TYR A 52 -1.56 -4.83 -7.52
CA TYR A 52 -1.74 -4.54 -8.94
C TYR A 52 -2.90 -5.34 -9.56
N PHE A 53 -3.09 -6.60 -9.15
CA PHE A 53 -4.17 -7.47 -9.63
C PHE A 53 -5.49 -7.33 -8.87
N THR A 54 -5.62 -6.35 -7.96
CA THR A 54 -6.93 -6.05 -7.39
C THR A 54 -7.82 -5.32 -8.39
N ASN A 55 -9.14 -5.45 -8.25
CA ASN A 55 -10.10 -4.76 -9.11
C ASN A 55 -10.23 -3.24 -8.82
N TYR A 56 -9.30 -2.65 -8.07
CA TYR A 56 -9.32 -1.24 -7.69
C TYR A 56 -8.20 -0.48 -8.42
N PRO A 57 -8.45 0.76 -8.89
CA PRO A 57 -7.39 1.60 -9.43
C PRO A 57 -6.49 2.10 -8.30
N ILE A 58 -5.52 1.27 -7.90
CA ILE A 58 -4.58 1.58 -6.82
C ILE A 58 -3.36 2.28 -7.41
N ILE A 59 -3.05 3.46 -6.90
CA ILE A 59 -1.75 4.11 -7.11
C ILE A 59 -0.87 3.79 -5.91
N ILE A 60 0.27 3.16 -6.17
CA ILE A 60 1.26 2.85 -5.15
C ILE A 60 2.12 4.11 -4.96
N LEU A 61 2.03 4.70 -3.78
CA LEU A 61 2.85 5.84 -3.36
C LEU A 61 4.23 5.32 -2.83
N PRO A 62 5.00 6.04 -1.98
CA PRO A 62 6.34 5.59 -1.64
C PRO A 62 6.32 4.35 -0.73
N ILE A 63 7.32 3.49 -0.88
CA ILE A 63 7.60 2.37 0.03
C ILE A 63 8.67 2.81 1.04
N SER A 64 8.52 2.40 2.30
CA SER A 64 9.44 2.79 3.39
C SER A 64 9.46 1.75 4.51
N GLY A 65 10.62 1.56 5.14
CA GLY A 65 10.76 0.69 6.31
C GLY A 65 10.14 1.25 7.60
N THR A 66 9.86 2.55 7.65
CA THR A 66 9.21 3.19 8.82
C THR A 66 8.01 4.05 8.41
N ILE A 67 6.98 4.07 9.28
CA ILE A 67 5.80 4.92 9.09
C ILE A 67 6.18 6.40 9.09
N LYS A 68 7.18 6.80 9.88
CA LYS A 68 7.64 8.20 9.95
C LYS A 68 8.18 8.68 8.60
N GLN A 69 9.07 7.92 7.97
CA GLN A 69 9.60 8.25 6.64
C GLN A 69 8.53 8.14 5.56
N LEU A 70 7.63 7.17 5.68
CA LEU A 70 6.49 7.00 4.75
C LEU A 70 5.61 8.26 4.73
N LYS A 71 5.20 8.73 5.92
CA LYS A 71 4.38 9.95 6.06
C LYS A 71 5.09 11.19 5.51
N LYS A 72 6.39 11.36 5.80
CA LYS A 72 7.18 12.46 5.27
C LYS A 72 7.16 12.50 3.74
N ARG A 73 7.42 11.36 3.08
CA ARG A 73 7.42 11.27 1.61
C ARG A 73 6.04 11.47 1.00
N ILE A 74 4.98 11.00 1.65
CA ILE A 74 3.60 11.26 1.22
C ILE A 74 3.30 12.76 1.28
N GLN A 75 3.70 13.45 2.35
CA GLN A 75 3.51 14.90 2.45
C GLN A 75 4.26 15.64 1.33
N GLU A 76 5.52 15.27 1.06
CA GLU A 76 6.29 15.83 -0.05
C GLU A 76 5.60 15.60 -1.41
N PHE A 77 5.04 14.41 -1.62
CA PHE A 77 4.29 14.09 -2.85
C PHE A 77 2.99 14.89 -2.99
N LEU A 78 2.22 15.03 -1.91
CA LEU A 78 0.95 15.77 -1.93
C LEU A 78 1.17 17.27 -2.14
N VAL A 79 2.18 17.86 -1.48
CA VAL A 79 2.55 19.26 -1.68
C VAL A 79 2.96 19.52 -3.13
N TYR A 80 3.65 18.58 -3.77
CA TYR A 80 3.99 18.68 -5.19
C TYR A 80 2.75 18.57 -6.10
N GLY A 81 1.79 17.69 -5.75
CA GLY A 81 0.54 17.56 -6.48
C GLY A 81 -0.32 18.82 -6.46
N ASP A 82 -0.44 19.45 -5.29
CA ASP A 82 -1.18 20.70 -5.12
C ASP A 82 -0.55 21.85 -5.95
N PHE A 83 0.78 21.88 -6.04
CA PHE A 83 1.51 22.86 -6.85
C PHE A 83 1.25 22.75 -8.36
N LEU A 84 0.97 21.54 -8.87
CA LEU A 84 0.68 21.32 -10.30
C LEU A 84 -0.79 21.58 -10.67
N THR A 85 -1.69 21.62 -9.69
CA THR A 85 -3.12 21.90 -9.92
C THR A 85 -3.48 23.38 -9.81
N ASP A 86 -2.59 24.19 -9.22
CA ASP A 86 -2.75 25.65 -9.06
C ASP A 86 -2.08 26.48 -10.19
N SER A 87 -1.58 25.82 -11.24
CA SER A 87 -0.95 26.41 -12.44
C SER A 87 -1.74 26.11 -13.72
#